data_AF-A0ABD3HT60-F1
#
_entry.id   AF-A0ABD3HT60-F1
#
_cell.length_a   1.000
_cell.length_b   1.000
_cell.length_c   1.000
_cell.angle_alpha   90.00
_cell.angle_beta   90.00
_cell.angle_gamma   90.00
#
_symmetry.space_group_name_H-M   'P 1'
#
loop_
_entity.id
_entity.type
_entity.pdbx_description
1 polymer ?
#
loop_
_entity_poly.entity_id
_entity_poly.type
_entity_poly.pdbx_seq_one_letter_code
_entity_poly.pdbx_strand_id
1 'polypeptide(L)'
;MPVPALTVINGGSHAGNKLAMQEFIILPVGASSFTEAMQMGCEVYHSLKGIIKKKYGQDACNVGDEGGFAPNIQDNREGLILLVDAIEKAGYTGKVKIGMDVAASEFLTKDGKYDLDFKEENNDGKNILTGEALEFESRLGRFERGTICEETELGRAGAEGGRSCVRERRRKRVRKPGGRGRGHVCGGRTVGCSGRAGTEEVKSRNILAS
;
A
#
# COMPACT_ATOMS: atom_id res chain seq x y z
N MET A 1 2.95 -15.39 -15.99
CA MET A 1 3.17 -15.76 -14.58
C MET A 1 2.81 -14.56 -13.70
N PRO A 2 2.30 -14.77 -12.48
CA PRO A 2 1.98 -13.68 -11.56
C PRO A 2 3.25 -12.99 -11.03
N VAL A 3 3.13 -11.75 -10.59
CA VAL A 3 4.18 -11.08 -9.80
C VAL A 3 4.08 -11.62 -8.38
N PRO A 4 5.17 -12.14 -7.77
CA PRO A 4 5.13 -12.59 -6.39
C PRO A 4 4.96 -11.40 -5.44
N ALA A 5 4.11 -11.57 -4.44
CA ALA A 5 4.01 -10.69 -3.28
C ALA A 5 4.80 -11.36 -2.16
N LEU A 6 5.88 -10.72 -1.71
CA LEU A 6 6.79 -11.29 -0.72
C LEU A 6 6.73 -10.45 0.55
N THR A 7 6.20 -11.02 1.62
CA THR A 7 6.19 -10.41 2.96
C THR A 7 7.61 -10.34 3.51
N VAL A 8 7.99 -9.17 4.04
CA VAL A 8 9.38 -8.89 4.46
C VAL A 8 9.49 -8.25 5.84
N ILE A 9 8.49 -7.48 6.28
CA ILE A 9 8.43 -6.92 7.63
C ILE A 9 7.04 -7.17 8.18
N ASN A 10 6.96 -7.65 9.42
CA ASN A 10 5.73 -7.93 10.13
C ASN A 10 5.51 -6.89 11.24
N GLY A 11 4.25 -6.51 11.41
CA GLY A 11 3.74 -5.62 12.44
C GLY A 11 2.37 -6.11 12.91
N GLY A 12 1.52 -5.21 13.40
CA GLY A 12 0.16 -5.55 13.82
C GLY A 12 0.13 -6.71 14.82
N SER A 13 -0.91 -7.54 14.79
CA SER A 13 -1.04 -8.68 15.70
C SER A 13 0.07 -9.75 15.51
N HIS A 14 0.84 -9.70 14.43
CA HIS A 14 1.91 -10.67 14.11
C HIS A 14 3.26 -10.31 14.75
N ALA A 15 3.40 -9.14 15.39
CA ALA A 15 4.64 -8.73 16.03
C ALA A 15 4.43 -7.91 17.30
N GLY A 16 5.31 -8.10 18.28
CA GLY A 16 5.34 -7.29 19.52
C GLY A 16 5.94 -5.89 19.37
N ASN A 17 6.21 -5.44 18.14
CA ASN A 17 6.67 -4.07 17.87
C ASN A 17 5.48 -3.08 17.85
N LYS A 18 5.77 -1.79 17.72
CA LYS A 18 4.73 -0.74 17.71
C LYS A 18 4.05 -0.53 16.37
N LEU A 19 4.39 -1.30 15.34
CA LEU A 19 3.78 -1.15 14.03
C LEU A 19 2.30 -1.54 14.09
N ALA A 20 1.44 -0.62 13.65
CA ALA A 20 0.01 -0.89 13.49
C ALA A 20 -0.26 -1.80 12.29
N MET A 21 0.45 -1.56 11.19
CA MET A 21 0.30 -2.26 9.91
C MET A 21 0.81 -3.70 10.05
N GLN A 22 0.08 -4.67 9.53
CA GLN A 22 0.38 -6.09 9.75
C GLN A 22 1.55 -6.57 8.92
N GLU A 23 1.60 -6.19 7.64
CA GLU A 23 2.64 -6.68 6.73
C GLU A 23 3.13 -5.58 5.79
N PHE A 24 4.45 -5.55 5.58
CA PHE A 24 5.05 -4.85 4.46
C PHE A 24 5.56 -5.87 3.45
N ILE A 25 5.21 -5.63 2.20
CA ILE A 25 5.36 -6.58 1.10
C ILE A 25 6.22 -5.94 0.02
N ILE A 26 7.10 -6.71 -0.63
CA ILE A 26 7.79 -6.27 -1.85
C ILE A 26 7.22 -6.95 -3.09
N LEU A 27 7.15 -6.18 -4.17
CA LEU A 27 6.54 -6.54 -5.44
C LEU A 27 7.53 -6.25 -6.58
N PRO A 28 8.28 -7.26 -7.08
CA PRO A 28 9.26 -7.11 -8.15
C PRO A 28 8.59 -7.00 -9.52
N VAL A 29 7.86 -5.90 -9.75
CA VAL A 29 7.08 -5.63 -10.98
C VAL A 29 7.93 -5.38 -12.23
N GLY A 30 9.22 -5.06 -12.06
CA GLY A 30 10.15 -4.79 -13.14
C GLY A 30 10.84 -6.02 -13.73
N ALA A 31 10.56 -7.22 -13.20
CA ALA A 31 11.13 -8.48 -13.69
C ALA A 31 10.50 -8.93 -15.02
N SER A 32 11.30 -9.58 -15.88
CA SER A 32 10.86 -10.15 -17.15
C SER A 32 10.31 -11.57 -17.02
N SER A 33 10.59 -12.26 -15.91
CA SER A 33 10.14 -13.61 -15.62
C SER A 33 9.85 -13.82 -14.13
N PHE A 34 9.11 -14.87 -13.80
CA PHE A 34 8.89 -15.24 -12.39
C PHE A 34 10.19 -15.61 -11.67
N THR A 35 11.10 -16.29 -12.36
CA THR A 35 12.42 -16.64 -11.82
C THR A 35 13.23 -15.40 -11.47
N GLU A 36 13.27 -14.40 -12.36
CA GLU A 36 13.92 -13.12 -12.09
C GLU A 36 13.23 -12.37 -10.94
N ALA A 37 11.89 -12.37 -10.90
CA ALA A 37 11.13 -11.77 -9.81
C ALA A 37 11.49 -12.37 -8.45
N MET A 38 11.58 -13.71 -8.36
CA MET A 38 12.01 -14.39 -7.14
C MET A 38 13.46 -14.06 -6.77
N GLN A 39 14.36 -14.01 -7.74
CA GLN A 39 15.75 -13.63 -7.50
C GLN A 39 15.85 -12.21 -6.92
N MET A 40 15.18 -11.23 -7.55
CA MET A 40 15.12 -9.85 -7.07
C MET A 40 14.58 -9.78 -5.64
N GLY A 41 13.49 -10.52 -5.36
CA GLY A 41 12.89 -10.61 -4.04
C GLY A 41 13.86 -11.13 -2.98
N CYS A 42 14.56 -12.24 -3.26
CA CYS A 42 15.54 -12.83 -2.35
C CYS A 42 16.72 -11.89 -2.06
N GLU A 43 17.23 -11.21 -3.09
CA GLU A 43 18.36 -10.28 -2.93
C GLU A 43 17.98 -9.03 -2.09
N VAL A 44 16.76 -8.50 -2.28
CA VAL A 44 16.21 -7.44 -1.42
C VAL A 44 16.01 -7.94 0.01
N TYR A 45 15.46 -9.14 0.20
CA TYR A 45 15.25 -9.75 1.52
C TYR A 45 16.57 -9.92 2.30
N HIS A 46 17.62 -10.44 1.66
CA HIS A 46 18.94 -10.57 2.28
C HIS A 46 19.61 -9.21 2.55
N SER A 47 19.42 -8.23 1.66
CA SER A 47 19.88 -6.85 1.88
C SER A 47 19.21 -6.22 3.10
N LEU A 48 17.89 -6.40 3.22
CA LEU A 48 17.09 -5.97 4.37
C LEU A 48 17.56 -6.64 5.66
N LYS A 49 17.77 -7.96 5.66
CA LYS A 49 18.33 -8.70 6.82
C LYS A 49 19.64 -8.10 7.30
N GLY A 50 20.53 -7.72 6.38
CA GLY A 50 21.80 -7.08 6.71
C GLY A 50 21.63 -5.69 7.36
N ILE A 51 20.65 -4.90 6.89
CA ILE A 51 20.31 -3.60 7.47
C ILE A 51 19.71 -3.77 8.86
N ILE A 52 18.74 -4.66 9.01
CA ILE A 52 18.08 -4.97 10.29
C ILE A 52 19.10 -5.45 11.31
N LYS A 53 19.98 -6.40 10.94
CA LYS A 53 21.05 -6.90 11.82
C LYS A 53 21.94 -5.77 12.34
N LYS A 54 22.27 -4.81 11.48
CA LYS A 54 23.14 -3.68 11.83
C LYS A 54 22.45 -2.67 12.75
N LYS A 55 21.15 -2.44 12.57
CA LYS A 55 20.39 -1.41 13.30
C LYS A 55 19.78 -1.91 14.60
N TYR A 56 19.22 -3.12 14.60
CA TYR A 56 18.45 -3.69 15.72
C TYR A 56 19.12 -4.92 16.36
N GLY A 57 20.24 -5.40 15.79
CA GLY A 57 20.96 -6.55 16.29
C GLY A 57 20.55 -7.89 15.66
N GLN A 58 21.24 -8.96 16.08
CA GLN A 58 21.08 -10.30 15.51
C GLN A 58 19.69 -10.89 15.77
N ASP A 59 19.10 -10.63 16.93
CA ASP A 59 17.81 -11.22 17.34
C ASP A 59 16.64 -10.67 16.52
N ALA A 60 16.76 -9.44 16.02
CA ALA A 60 15.78 -8.82 15.13
C ALA A 60 15.73 -9.48 13.73
N CYS A 61 16.67 -10.38 13.42
CA CYS A 61 16.69 -11.16 12.18
C CYS A 61 15.94 -12.49 12.27
N ASN A 62 15.31 -12.79 13.42
CA ASN A 62 14.38 -13.89 13.55
C ASN A 62 13.15 -13.63 12.67
N VAL A 63 12.57 -14.71 12.18
CA VAL A 63 11.46 -14.67 11.21
C VAL A 63 10.16 -15.09 11.88
N GLY A 64 9.05 -14.47 11.48
CA GLY A 64 7.70 -14.90 11.85
C GLY A 64 7.21 -16.05 10.97
N ASP A 65 5.93 -16.39 11.11
CA ASP A 65 5.31 -17.55 10.44
C ASP A 65 5.35 -17.46 8.90
N GLU A 66 5.28 -16.25 8.34
CA GLU A 66 5.35 -15.99 6.90
C GLU A 66 6.78 -15.72 6.38
N GLY A 67 7.79 -15.82 7.25
CA GLY A 67 9.18 -15.58 6.89
C GLY A 67 9.61 -14.10 6.91
N GLY A 68 8.70 -13.17 7.20
CA GLY A 68 9.01 -11.75 7.41
C GLY A 68 9.77 -11.49 8.72
N PHE A 69 10.51 -10.38 8.78
CA PHE A 69 11.22 -9.95 9.98
C PHE A 69 10.31 -9.14 10.90
N ALA A 70 10.53 -9.22 12.22
CA ALA A 70 9.81 -8.40 13.20
C ALA A 70 10.76 -7.52 14.04
N PRO A 71 11.52 -6.60 13.42
CA PRO A 71 12.35 -5.67 14.19
C PRO A 71 11.50 -4.76 15.07
N ASN A 72 12.10 -4.23 16.14
CA ASN A 72 11.44 -3.30 17.07
C ASN A 72 11.32 -1.87 16.47
N ILE A 73 10.62 -1.79 15.34
CA ILE A 73 10.29 -0.54 14.65
C ILE A 73 9.26 0.25 15.47
N GLN A 74 9.46 1.55 15.56
CA GLN A 74 8.60 2.44 16.35
C GLN A 74 7.50 3.09 15.53
N ASP A 75 7.70 3.25 14.21
CA ASP A 75 6.73 3.90 13.33
C ASP A 75 6.69 3.29 11.92
N ASN A 76 5.56 3.47 11.21
CA ASN A 76 5.37 2.90 9.87
C ASN A 76 6.36 3.46 8.83
N ARG A 77 6.81 4.71 8.99
CA ARG A 77 7.73 5.36 8.04
C ARG A 77 9.13 4.76 8.15
N GLU A 78 9.57 4.43 9.34
CA GLU A 78 10.82 3.73 9.60
C GLU A 78 10.85 2.38 8.87
N GLY A 79 9.74 1.63 8.90
CA GLY A 79 9.58 0.40 8.10
C GLY A 79 9.73 0.64 6.60
N LEU A 80 9.07 1.67 6.07
CA LEU A 80 9.18 2.04 4.66
C LEU A 80 10.59 2.47 4.26
N ILE A 81 11.28 3.25 5.10
CA ILE A 81 12.66 3.71 4.87
C ILE A 81 13.60 2.50 4.80
N LEU A 82 13.48 1.53 5.73
CA LEU A 82 14.29 0.31 5.69
C LEU A 82 14.13 -0.46 4.38
N LEU A 83 12.91 -0.50 3.83
CA LEU A 83 12.63 -1.17 2.56
C LEU A 83 13.19 -0.40 1.37
N VAL A 84 13.08 0.92 1.36
CA VAL A 84 13.69 1.76 0.33
C VAL A 84 15.21 1.55 0.32
N ASP A 85 15.85 1.64 1.49
CA ASP A 85 17.30 1.40 1.64
C ASP A 85 17.70 -0.01 1.17
N ALA A 86 16.89 -1.03 1.49
CA ALA A 86 17.14 -2.40 1.06
C ALA A 86 17.02 -2.58 -0.47
N ILE A 87 16.00 -1.97 -1.08
CA ILE A 87 15.77 -2.01 -2.53
C ILE A 87 16.90 -1.28 -3.28
N GLU A 88 17.32 -0.13 -2.77
CA GLU A 88 18.44 0.65 -3.33
C GLU A 88 19.75 -0.10 -3.22
N LYS A 89 20.04 -0.67 -2.04
CA LYS A 89 21.25 -1.47 -1.81
C LYS A 89 21.32 -2.72 -2.68
N ALA A 90 20.18 -3.33 -2.98
CA ALA A 90 20.08 -4.46 -3.89
C ALA A 90 20.14 -4.06 -5.38
N GLY A 91 20.12 -2.76 -5.70
CA GLY A 91 20.22 -2.27 -7.08
C GLY A 91 18.91 -2.37 -7.88
N TYR A 92 17.76 -2.44 -7.21
CA TYR A 92 16.45 -2.65 -7.83
C TYR A 92 15.52 -1.44 -7.75
N THR A 93 16.06 -0.24 -7.55
CA THR A 93 15.33 1.02 -7.54
C THR A 93 14.43 1.14 -8.77
N GLY A 94 13.14 1.42 -8.54
CA GLY A 94 12.13 1.56 -9.59
C GLY A 94 11.61 0.24 -10.17
N LYS A 95 12.31 -0.89 -9.97
CA LYS A 95 11.89 -2.23 -10.41
C LYS A 95 11.11 -3.02 -9.35
N VAL A 96 11.34 -2.74 -8.07
CA VAL A 96 10.58 -3.27 -6.94
C VAL A 96 9.65 -2.18 -6.40
N LYS A 97 8.41 -2.55 -6.12
CA LYS A 97 7.41 -1.70 -5.46
C LYS A 97 7.12 -2.26 -4.06
N ILE A 98 6.63 -1.40 -3.19
CA ILE A 98 6.23 -1.76 -1.83
C ILE A 98 4.71 -1.87 -1.80
N GLY A 99 4.20 -2.92 -1.18
CA GLY A 99 2.82 -3.15 -0.79
C GLY A 99 2.71 -3.16 0.73
N MET A 100 1.49 -3.02 1.24
CA MET A 100 1.22 -3.05 2.68
C MET A 100 -0.13 -3.72 2.93
N ASP A 101 -0.17 -4.64 3.90
CA ASP A 101 -1.40 -5.11 4.51
C ASP A 101 -1.62 -4.32 5.81
N VAL A 102 -2.71 -3.57 5.82
CA VAL A 102 -3.09 -2.70 6.93
C VAL A 102 -3.77 -3.50 8.04
N ALA A 103 -4.51 -4.57 7.72
CA ALA A 103 -5.36 -5.29 8.66
C ALA A 103 -6.19 -4.38 9.58
N ALA A 104 -6.82 -3.34 9.00
CA ALA A 104 -7.42 -2.22 9.74
C ALA A 104 -8.50 -2.61 10.77
N SER A 105 -9.10 -3.79 10.60
CA SER A 105 -10.06 -4.36 11.56
C SER A 105 -9.46 -4.61 12.94
N GLU A 106 -8.16 -4.90 13.03
CA GLU A 106 -7.48 -5.25 14.29
C GLU A 106 -7.40 -4.08 15.26
N PHE A 107 -7.43 -2.85 14.74
CA PHE A 107 -7.31 -1.62 15.51
C PHE A 107 -8.47 -0.64 15.27
N LEU A 108 -9.63 -1.18 14.86
CA LEU A 108 -10.86 -0.42 14.75
C LEU A 108 -11.45 -0.15 16.15
N THR A 109 -11.58 1.11 16.52
CA THR A 109 -12.23 1.53 17.76
C THR A 109 -13.75 1.40 17.65
N LYS A 110 -14.43 1.33 18.81
CA LYS A 110 -15.90 1.26 18.88
C LYS A 110 -16.60 2.46 18.21
N ASP A 111 -15.91 3.59 18.14
CA ASP A 111 -16.40 4.84 17.55
C ASP A 111 -16.20 4.89 16.03
N GLY A 112 -15.73 3.79 15.40
CA GLY A 112 -15.50 3.72 13.96
C GLY A 112 -14.24 4.45 13.48
N LYS A 113 -13.28 4.67 14.37
CA LYS A 113 -11.96 5.26 14.07
C LYS A 113 -10.87 4.19 14.18
N TYR A 114 -9.66 4.52 13.79
CA TYR A 114 -8.54 3.58 13.75
C TYR A 114 -7.42 4.04 14.67
N ASP A 115 -7.02 3.20 15.62
CA ASP A 115 -6.00 3.52 16.60
C ASP A 115 -4.65 2.92 16.23
N LEU A 116 -3.70 3.72 15.74
CA LEU A 116 -2.40 3.19 15.34
C LEU A 116 -1.53 2.77 16.54
N ASP A 117 -1.85 3.23 17.75
CA ASP A 117 -1.11 2.88 18.97
C ASP A 117 -1.89 1.88 19.83
N PHE A 118 -2.76 1.06 19.24
CA PHE A 118 -3.64 0.12 19.95
C PHE A 118 -2.92 -0.89 20.86
N LYS A 119 -1.61 -1.05 20.68
CA LYS A 119 -0.75 -1.92 21.49
C LYS A 119 -0.18 -1.24 22.74
N GLU A 120 -0.32 0.08 22.86
CA GLU A 120 0.15 0.82 24.03
C GLU A 120 -0.91 0.87 25.14
N GLU A 121 -0.55 0.44 26.35
CA GLU A 121 -1.49 0.43 27.49
C GLU A 121 -1.90 1.85 27.95
N ASN A 122 -1.03 2.85 27.76
CA ASN A 122 -1.26 4.25 28.13
C ASN A 122 -1.39 5.15 26.90
N ASN A 123 -2.17 4.71 25.91
CA ASN A 123 -2.40 5.47 24.70
C ASN A 123 -3.06 6.84 25.01
N ASP A 124 -2.44 7.92 24.54
CA ASP A 124 -2.91 9.30 24.71
C ASP A 124 -3.93 9.73 23.65
N GLY A 125 -4.28 8.83 22.73
CA GLY A 125 -5.28 9.00 21.68
C GLY A 125 -4.83 9.91 20.54
N LYS A 126 -3.55 10.29 20.48
CA LYS A 126 -3.04 11.21 19.45
C LYS A 126 -3.05 10.60 18.05
N ASN A 127 -2.82 9.30 17.94
CA ASN A 127 -2.72 8.59 16.66
C ASN A 127 -4.02 7.85 16.27
N ILE A 128 -5.16 8.44 16.64
CA ILE A 128 -6.48 7.96 16.21
C ILE A 128 -6.86 8.63 14.89
N LEU A 129 -6.98 7.84 13.82
CA LEU A 129 -7.29 8.29 12.47
C LEU A 129 -8.75 8.03 12.07
N THR A 130 -9.28 8.89 11.22
CA THR A 130 -10.50 8.58 10.45
C THR A 130 -10.17 7.62 9.32
N GLY A 131 -11.17 6.97 8.71
CA GLY A 131 -10.93 6.11 7.55
C GLY A 131 -10.26 6.83 6.38
N GLU A 132 -10.59 8.10 6.14
CA GLU A 132 -9.96 8.92 5.10
C GLU A 132 -8.48 9.23 5.44
N ALA A 133 -8.18 9.54 6.70
CA ALA A 133 -6.80 9.78 7.14
C ALA A 133 -5.97 8.48 7.09
N LEU A 134 -6.56 7.33 7.43
CA LEU A 134 -5.91 6.03 7.30
C LEU A 134 -5.62 5.69 5.85
N GLU A 135 -6.56 5.94 4.93
CA GLU A 135 -6.34 5.77 3.48
C GLU A 135 -5.20 6.69 2.98
N PHE A 136 -5.08 7.90 3.52
CA PHE A 136 -3.98 8.78 3.18
C PHE A 136 -2.63 8.26 3.72
N GLU A 137 -2.61 7.75 4.96
CA GLU A 137 -1.40 7.19 5.59
C GLU A 137 -0.95 5.88 4.93
N SER A 138 -1.89 5.01 4.54
CA SER A 138 -1.57 3.79 3.79
C SER A 138 -1.01 4.10 2.40
N ARG A 139 -1.44 5.22 1.82
CA ARG A 139 -0.91 5.75 0.56
C ARG A 139 0.42 6.50 0.72
N LEU A 140 0.85 6.86 1.91
CA LEU A 140 2.11 7.58 2.16
C LEU A 140 3.36 6.74 1.81
N GLY A 141 3.21 5.41 1.63
CA GLY A 141 4.20 4.59 0.92
C GLY A 141 4.39 4.95 -0.57
N ARG A 142 3.66 5.95 -1.11
CA ARG A 142 3.87 6.56 -2.43
C ARG A 142 4.99 7.59 -2.39
N PHE A 143 6.11 7.25 -1.75
CA PHE A 143 7.35 7.97 -2.01
C PHE A 143 7.70 7.76 -3.50
N GLU A 144 7.62 8.85 -4.26
CA GLU A 144 8.01 9.03 -5.66
C GLU A 144 7.67 7.90 -6.67
N ARG A 145 6.60 8.10 -7.46
CA ARG A 145 6.30 7.36 -8.71
C ARG A 145 6.35 5.82 -8.61
N GLY A 146 5.84 5.27 -7.52
CA GLY A 146 5.52 3.84 -7.37
C GLY A 146 4.03 3.63 -7.10
N THR A 147 3.41 2.67 -7.80
CA THR A 147 2.06 2.21 -7.45
C THR A 147 2.20 1.19 -6.32
N ILE A 148 1.64 1.49 -5.15
CA ILE A 148 1.39 0.51 -4.08
C ILE A 148 0.18 -0.33 -4.51
N CYS A 149 0.27 -1.65 -4.38
CA CYS A 149 -0.91 -2.50 -4.32
C CYS A 149 -1.34 -2.54 -2.85
N GLU A 150 -2.47 -1.93 -2.55
CA GLU A 150 -3.07 -1.91 -1.22
C GLU A 150 -4.11 -3.03 -1.15
N GLU A 151 -3.98 -3.93 -0.18
CA GLU A 151 -5.08 -4.80 0.24
C GLU A 151 -5.63 -4.23 1.55
N THR A 152 -6.54 -3.26 1.44
CA THR A 152 -7.21 -2.67 2.59
C THR A 152 -8.57 -3.34 2.78
N GLU A 153 -8.70 -4.20 3.78
CA GLU A 153 -10.00 -4.56 4.32
C GLU A 153 -10.49 -3.44 5.24
N LEU A 154 -10.99 -2.34 4.66
CA LEU A 154 -11.72 -1.34 5.44
C LEU A 154 -13.03 -1.99 5.93
N GLY A 155 -13.06 -2.35 7.21
CA GLY A 155 -14.25 -2.85 7.88
C GLY A 155 -15.43 -1.91 7.66
N ARG A 156 -16.63 -2.47 7.44
CA ARG A 156 -17.88 -1.71 7.27
C ARG A 156 -18.30 -1.05 8.59
N ALA A 157 -17.63 0.01 9.00
CA ALA A 157 -18.05 0.83 10.12
C ALA A 157 -18.94 1.98 9.60
N GLY A 158 -20.26 1.83 9.78
CA GLY A 158 -21.24 2.92 9.85
C GLY A 158 -21.28 3.94 8.70
N ALA A 159 -21.71 3.52 7.50
CA ALA A 159 -22.01 4.45 6.40
C ALA A 159 -23.53 4.65 6.23
N GLU A 160 -24.14 5.51 7.04
CA GLU A 160 -25.15 6.42 6.46
C GLU A 160 -24.38 7.48 5.66
N GLY A 161 -24.18 7.18 4.37
CA GLY A 161 -23.61 8.13 3.41
C GLY A 161 -22.13 7.88 3.04
N GLY A 162 -21.89 6.89 2.18
CA GLY A 162 -20.55 6.72 1.59
C GLY A 162 -20.38 5.42 0.83
N ARG A 163 -20.99 5.29 -0.34
CA ARG A 163 -20.65 4.21 -1.27
C ARG A 163 -19.27 4.48 -1.87
N SER A 164 -18.25 3.74 -1.45
CA SER A 164 -17.05 3.56 -2.28
C SER A 164 -16.31 2.27 -1.92
N CYS A 165 -16.70 1.18 -2.56
CA CYS A 165 -15.80 0.04 -2.76
C CYS A 165 -14.93 0.40 -3.96
N VAL A 166 -13.73 0.95 -3.75
CA VAL A 166 -12.79 1.24 -4.83
C VAL A 166 -12.08 -0.06 -5.24
N ARG A 167 -12.79 -0.91 -5.97
CA ARG A 167 -12.14 -1.89 -6.84
C ARG A 167 -11.76 -1.16 -8.13
N GLU A 168 -10.64 -0.43 -8.13
CA GLU A 168 -10.13 0.15 -9.37
C GLU A 168 -9.56 -0.94 -10.29
N ARG A 169 -10.46 -1.65 -10.97
CA ARG A 169 -10.11 -2.39 -12.19
C ARG A 169 -9.83 -1.35 -13.27
N ARG A 170 -8.56 -0.98 -13.46
CA ARG A 170 -8.11 -0.35 -14.70
C ARG A 170 -8.41 -1.30 -15.86
N ARG A 171 -9.58 -1.14 -16.49
CA ARG A 171 -9.85 -1.68 -17.83
C ARG A 171 -8.86 -1.03 -18.78
N LYS A 172 -7.74 -1.69 -19.07
CA LYS A 172 -6.97 -1.37 -20.28
C LYS A 172 -7.95 -1.47 -21.45
N ARG A 173 -8.23 -0.35 -22.11
CA ARG A 173 -8.91 -0.33 -23.42
C ARG A 173 -8.03 -1.12 -24.38
N VAL A 174 -8.36 -2.39 -24.58
CA VAL A 174 -7.86 -3.15 -25.73
C VAL A 174 -8.51 -2.52 -26.96
N ARG A 175 -7.71 -1.85 -27.80
CA ARG A 175 -8.13 -1.54 -29.18
C ARG A 175 -8.33 -2.88 -29.89
N LYS A 176 -9.57 -3.22 -30.26
CA LYS A 176 -9.82 -4.32 -31.20
C LYS A 176 -9.46 -3.84 -32.61
N PRO A 177 -8.60 -4.55 -33.36
CA PRO A 177 -8.48 -4.31 -34.79
C PRO A 177 -9.68 -4.95 -35.52
N GLY A 178 -10.24 -4.20 -36.47
CA GLY A 178 -11.05 -4.65 -37.61
C GLY A 178 -12.13 -5.73 -37.39
N GLY A 179 -13.40 -5.33 -37.48
CA GLY A 179 -14.51 -6.27 -37.68
C GLY A 179 -15.82 -5.56 -37.98
N ARG A 180 -16.25 -5.58 -39.24
CA ARG A 180 -17.58 -5.13 -39.68
C ARG A 180 -18.64 -6.10 -39.12
N GLY A 181 -19.76 -5.59 -38.60
CA GLY A 181 -20.95 -6.43 -38.44
C GLY A 181 -21.92 -6.03 -37.32
N ARG A 182 -22.99 -5.35 -37.75
CA ARG A 182 -24.39 -5.40 -37.30
C ARG A 182 -24.71 -5.18 -35.81
N GLY A 183 -25.47 -4.12 -35.56
CA GLY A 183 -25.99 -3.74 -34.26
C GLY A 183 -27.04 -4.68 -33.68
N HIS A 184 -27.20 -4.57 -32.37
CA HIS A 184 -28.44 -4.88 -31.68
C HIS A 184 -28.63 -3.87 -30.55
N VAL A 185 -29.83 -3.28 -30.52
CA VAL A 185 -30.28 -2.26 -29.59
C VAL A 185 -31.01 -2.96 -28.44
N CYS A 186 -30.73 -2.54 -27.21
CA CYS A 186 -31.62 -2.66 -26.04
C CYS A 186 -31.25 -1.45 -25.15
N GLY A 187 -31.99 -0.33 -25.18
CA GLY A 187 -33.21 -0.12 -24.38
C GLY A 187 -32.87 -0.26 -22.90
N GLY A 188 -32.70 0.77 -22.06
CA GLY A 188 -33.27 2.10 -22.00
C GLY A 188 -33.77 2.32 -20.56
N ARG A 189 -33.08 3.16 -19.79
CA ARG A 189 -33.66 4.04 -18.76
C ARG A 189 -32.59 4.99 -18.22
N THR A 190 -32.52 6.15 -18.84
CA THR A 190 -31.89 7.37 -18.32
C THR A 190 -32.76 7.92 -17.20
N VAL A 191 -32.18 8.11 -16.01
CA VAL A 191 -32.70 9.09 -15.05
C VAL A 191 -31.69 10.23 -15.07
N GLY A 192 -32.11 11.37 -15.60
CA GLY A 192 -31.27 12.56 -15.71
C GLY A 192 -31.12 13.24 -14.35
N CYS A 193 -29.89 13.61 -14.02
CA CYS A 193 -29.62 14.70 -13.11
C CYS A 193 -28.72 15.70 -13.84
N SER A 194 -29.31 16.85 -14.17
CA SER A 194 -28.64 18.04 -14.67
C SER A 194 -27.75 18.65 -13.59
N GLY A 195 -26.45 18.72 -13.84
CA GLY A 195 -25.50 19.48 -13.03
C GLY A 195 -24.44 20.10 -13.96
N ARG A 196 -24.40 21.43 -14.01
CA ARG A 196 -23.53 22.22 -14.89
C ARG A 196 -22.05 21.93 -14.60
N ALA A 197 -21.27 21.63 -15.64
CA ALA A 197 -19.82 21.66 -15.57
C ALA A 197 -19.35 23.12 -15.61
N GLY A 198 -18.86 23.62 -14.47
CA GLY A 198 -18.02 24.82 -14.43
C GLY A 198 -16.57 24.38 -14.66
N THR A 199 -15.97 24.86 -15.74
CA THR A 199 -14.53 24.74 -15.99
C THR A 199 -13.82 25.85 -15.22
N GLU A 200 -13.07 25.52 -14.17
CA GLU A 200 -12.04 26.41 -13.63
C GLU A 200 -10.66 25.95 -14.11
N GLU A 201 -10.02 26.88 -14.82
CA GLU A 201 -8.71 26.78 -15.44
C GLU A 201 -7.65 27.12 -14.37
N VAL A 202 -6.92 26.11 -13.87
CA VAL A 202 -5.83 26.34 -12.91
C VAL A 202 -4.58 26.80 -13.68
N LYS A 203 -4.29 28.10 -13.62
CA LYS A 203 -3.05 28.71 -14.13
C LYS A 203 -1.85 28.28 -13.29
N SER A 204 -0.95 27.55 -13.94
CA SER A 204 0.41 27.25 -13.46
C SER A 204 1.23 28.54 -13.36
N ARG A 205 1.74 28.89 -12.17
CA ARG A 205 2.80 29.89 -12.00
C ARG A 205 4.13 29.18 -11.72
N ASN A 206 5.04 29.31 -12.69
CA ASN A 206 6.47 29.06 -12.58
C ASN A 206 7.06 29.84 -11.40
N ILE A 207 7.89 29.17 -10.59
CA ILE A 207 8.90 29.83 -9.77
C ILE A 207 10.23 29.15 -10.08
N LEU A 208 11.09 29.88 -10.78
CA LEU A 208 12.50 29.59 -10.95
C LEU A 208 13.26 30.92 -10.92
N ALA A 209 14.30 30.93 -10.09
CA ALA A 209 15.44 31.84 -10.05
C ALA A 209 15.22 33.29 -9.57
N SER A 210 15.73 33.58 -8.36
CA SER A 210 16.79 34.58 -8.10
C SER A 210 17.47 34.23 -6.78
#